data_AF-A0A7V9K7Z8-F1
#
_entry.id   AF-A0A7V9K7Z8-F1
#
_cell.length_a   1.000
_cell.length_b   1.000
_cell.length_c   1.000
_cell.angle_alpha   90.00
_cell.angle_beta   90.00
_cell.angle_gamma   90.00
#
_symmetry.space_group_name_H-M   'P 1'
#
loop_
_entity.id
_entity.type
_entity.pdbx_description
1 polymer ?
#
loop_
_entity_poly.entity_id
_entity_poly.type
_entity_poly.pdbx_seq_one_letter_code
_entity_poly.pdbx_strand_id
1 'polypeptide(L)' 'MTDPEDRADPLTQWVNQVSDELGIDHGDVDVALLLDVARDAAHGVVRPAAPVTTYLLG' A
#
# COMPACT_ATOMS: atom_id res chain seq x y z
N MET A 1 23.34 -14.84 9.88
CA MET A 1 22.69 -14.36 11.11
C MET A 1 21.91 -13.12 10.72
N THR A 2 20.75 -13.32 10.08
CA THR A 2 19.87 -12.23 9.68
C THR A 2 19.14 -11.77 10.93
N ASP A 3 19.20 -10.48 11.21
CA ASP A 3 18.55 -9.89 12.36
C ASP A 3 17.03 -10.15 12.28
N PRO A 4 16.33 -10.57 13.35
CA PRO A 4 14.87 -10.70 13.34
C PRO A 4 14.13 -9.40 12.97
N GLU A 5 14.80 -8.24 13.07
CA GLU A 5 14.26 -6.94 12.64
C GLU A 5 14.36 -6.70 11.12
N ASP A 6 15.11 -7.54 10.39
CA ASP A 6 15.35 -7.40 8.94
C ASP A 6 14.25 -8.04 8.07
N ARG A 7 13.25 -8.68 8.72
CA ARG A 7 12.03 -9.12 8.04
C ARG A 7 11.05 -7.96 7.96
N ALA A 8 11.32 -7.02 7.05
CA ALA A 8 10.32 -6.05 6.66
C ALA A 8 8.98 -6.77 6.40
N ASP A 9 7.91 -6.20 6.93
CA ASP A 9 6.56 -6.71 6.69
C ASP A 9 6.34 -6.90 5.18
N PRO A 10 5.75 -8.02 4.70
CA PRO A 10 5.59 -8.29 3.28
C PRO A 10 4.94 -7.16 2.48
N LEU A 11 4.03 -6.40 3.08
CA LEU A 11 3.44 -5.23 2.44
C LEU A 11 4.45 -4.09 2.31
N THR A 12 5.21 -3.80 3.37
CA THR A 12 6.30 -2.81 3.32
C THR A 12 7.34 -3.16 2.26
N GLN A 13 7.75 -4.44 2.17
CA GLN A 13 8.67 -4.90 1.14
C GLN A 13 8.10 -4.70 -0.28
N TRP A 14 6.83 -5.04 -0.48
CA TRP A 14 6.14 -4.86 -1.75
C TRP A 14 6.04 -3.38 -2.16
N VAL A 15 5.65 -2.51 -1.21
CA VAL A 15 5.55 -1.06 -1.46
C VAL A 15 6.91 -0.50 -1.88
N ASN A 16 7.99 -0.86 -1.18
CA ASN A 16 9.33 -0.40 -1.55
C ASN A 16 9.72 -0.85 -2.96
N GLN A 17 9.51 -2.13 -3.28
CA GLN A 17 9.81 -2.66 -4.62
C GLN A 17 9.06 -1.93 -5.73
N VAL A 18 7.74 -1.73 -5.56
CA VAL A 18 6.92 -1.05 -6.57
C VAL A 18 7.30 0.44 -6.66
N SER A 19 7.63 1.08 -5.54
CA SER A 19 8.09 2.47 -5.52
C SER A 19 9.39 2.63 -6.31
N ASP A 20 10.34 1.71 -6.13
CA ASP A 20 11.60 1.68 -6.89
C ASP A 20 11.34 1.55 -8.40
N GLU A 21 10.42 0.65 -8.79
CA GLU A 21 10.07 0.43 -10.20
C GLU A 21 9.36 1.64 -10.84
N LEU A 22 8.58 2.38 -10.04
CA LEU A 22 7.84 3.57 -10.50
C LEU A 22 8.63 4.89 -10.32
N GLY A 23 9.79 4.86 -9.67
CA GLY A 23 10.60 6.05 -9.37
C GLY A 23 9.96 6.97 -8.33
N ILE A 24 9.23 6.41 -7.38
CA ILE A 24 8.55 7.13 -6.28
C ILE A 24 9.47 7.14 -5.05
N ASP A 25 9.64 8.29 -4.41
CA ASP A 25 10.37 8.36 -3.14
C ASP A 25 9.57 7.63 -2.04
N HIS A 26 10.22 6.75 -1.28
CA HIS A 26 9.57 6.03 -0.19
C HIS A 26 8.98 6.97 0.88
N GLY A 27 9.57 8.16 1.07
CA GLY A 27 9.06 9.18 1.98
C GLY A 27 7.74 9.82 1.53
N ASP A 28 7.40 9.70 0.25
CA ASP A 28 6.17 10.26 -0.34
C ASP A 28 4.99 9.29 -0.27
N VAL A 29 5.22 8.02 0.10
CA VAL A 29 4.18 6.99 0.16
C VAL A 29 3.62 6.83 1.58
N ASP A 30 2.48 7.45 1.84
CA ASP A 30 1.72 7.21 3.08
C ASP A 30 0.86 5.93 2.96
N VAL A 31 1.49 4.78 3.28
CA VAL A 31 0.84 3.46 3.22
C VAL A 31 -0.38 3.38 4.14
N ALA A 32 -0.33 4.01 5.31
CA ALA A 32 -1.44 3.95 6.27
C ALA A 32 -2.68 4.65 5.70
N LEU A 33 -2.49 5.86 5.17
CA LEU A 33 -3.56 6.61 4.53
C LEU A 33 -4.16 5.86 3.32
N LEU A 34 -3.32 5.26 2.48
CA LEU A 34 -3.78 4.48 1.31
C LEU A 34 -4.65 3.29 1.74
N LEU A 35 -4.24 2.57 2.79
CA LEU A 35 -5.01 1.45 3.32
C LEU A 35 -6.31 1.91 3.99
N ASP A 36 -6.31 3.07 4.65
CA ASP A 36 -7.52 3.63 5.26
C ASP A 36 -8.54 4.05 4.19
N VAL A 37 -8.11 4.67 3.09
CA VAL A 37 -9.01 4.98 1.96
C VAL A 37 -9.60 3.70 1.36
N ALA A 38 -8.77 2.67 1.13
CA ALA A 38 -9.24 1.40 0.60
C ALA A 38 -10.23 0.71 1.58
N ARG A 39 -9.96 0.77 2.88
CA ARG A 39 -10.82 0.26 3.95
C ARG A 39 -12.18 0.96 3.93
N ASP A 40 -12.19 2.28 3.86
CA ASP A 40 -13.41 3.08 3.87
C ASP A 40 -14.29 2.76 2.65
N ALA A 41 -13.68 2.62 1.47
CA ALA A 41 -14.40 2.19 0.27
C ALA A 41 -15.00 0.77 0.42
N ALA A 42 -14.21 -0.19 0.91
CA ALA A 42 -14.65 -1.57 1.07
C ALA A 42 -15.78 -1.72 2.09
N HIS A 43 -15.77 -0.93 3.17
CA HIS A 43 -16.80 -0.94 4.20
C HIS A 43 -18.03 -0.11 3.85
N GLY A 44 -17.84 1.04 3.20
CA GLY A 44 -18.92 1.98 2.88
C GLY A 44 -19.75 1.58 1.67
N VAL A 45 -19.20 0.75 0.77
CA VAL A 45 -19.87 0.33 -0.47
C VAL A 45 -20.06 -1.18 -0.52
N VAL A 46 -19.03 -1.93 -0.93
CA VAL A 46 -18.94 -3.40 -0.92
C VAL A 46 -17.46 -3.80 -0.98
N ARG A 47 -17.09 -5.03 -0.59
CA ARG A 47 -15.69 -5.49 -0.60
C ARG A 47 -14.92 -5.18 -1.91
N PRO A 48 -15.49 -5.36 -3.11
CA PRO A 48 -14.80 -5.01 -4.37
C PRO A 48 -14.55 -3.51 -4.61
N ALA A 49 -15.08 -2.61 -3.78
CA ALA A 49 -14.95 -1.17 -4.00
C ALA A 49 -13.52 -0.65 -3.76
N ALA A 50 -12.71 -1.32 -2.92
CA ALA A 50 -11.30 -0.96 -2.72
C ALA A 50 -10.49 -0.93 -4.03
N PRO A 51 -10.35 -2.03 -4.80
CA PRO A 51 -9.57 -2.02 -6.04
C PRO A 51 -10.17 -1.10 -7.13
N VAL A 52 -11.50 -0.93 -7.17
CA VAL A 52 -12.14 0.01 -8.12
C VAL A 52 -11.77 1.46 -7.79
N THR A 53 -11.73 1.81 -6.50
CA THR A 53 -11.40 3.16 -6.06
C THR A 53 -9.94 3.47 -6.34
N THR A 54 -9.01 2.54 -6.05
CA THR A 54 -7.59 2.72 -6.37
C THR A 54 -7.37 2.92 -7.87
N TYR A 55 -8.01 2.12 -8.73
CA TYR A 55 -7.91 2.31 -10.18
C TYR A 55 -8.41 3.70 -10.65
N LEU A 56 -9.46 4.24 -10.03
CA LEU A 56 -10.03 5.54 -10.40
C LEU A 56 -9.20 6.73 -9.93
N LEU A 57 -8.43 6.57 -8.84
CA LEU A 57 -7.56 7.63 -8.31
C LEU A 57 -6.26 7.78 -9.13
N GLY A 58 -5.86 6.74 -9.86
CA GLY A 58 -4.61 6.69 -10.63
C GLY A 58 -3.44 6.21 -9.79
#